data_AF-A0AAN6MW00-F1
#
_entry.id   AF-A0AAN6MW00-F1
#
_cell.length_a   1.000
_cell.length_b   1.000
_cell.length_c   1.000
_cell.angle_alpha   90.00
_cell.angle_beta   90.00
_cell.angle_gamma   90.00
#
_symmetry.space_group_name_H-M   'P 1'
#
loop_
_entity.id
_entity.type
_entity.pdbx_description
1 polymer ?
#
loop_
_entity_poly.entity_id
_entity_poly.type
_entity_poly.pdbx_seq_one_letter_code
_entity_poly.pdbx_strand_id
1 'polypeptide(L)'
;MYEPEDVTDRQRYLISSYAYSNEDKDSDWFRLAIRLNGREFHLQVSLSEFHNSPSKTQQFQEYLACLRAGDEDDDEENSDKEMSESAVNIMDCFSWAVDPHLEQFESLAPPLADISTLTLQDFFHSASFECELGAVNDRFVLGPIERRENESEEMWPPGHDPEDDDPPEASPWTTTFPSFRADQVRVLCDSRSDILNTSPTKVAVDGQTFYFKAVQPPGDKVGKREVQVYEQIVRAGFGSHVRTSRLYGVVLDENQQLMGLLLYPIAIDDTLEYALENPGTKKSSKKRWAKQIKATLGALHEHGIVWGDAKPDNIVINVHGDAWIIDFGGGHTRGWVDKAKYETIQGDLQGLENILEFISTGRIVESP
;
A
#
# COMPACT_ATOMS: atom_id res chain seq x y z
N MET A 1 14.82 -4.84 37.87
CA MET A 1 15.29 -5.72 36.80
C MET A 1 14.05 -6.26 36.14
N TYR A 2 13.60 -5.53 35.12
CA TYR A 2 12.56 -5.99 34.21
C TYR A 2 13.33 -6.72 33.12
N GLU A 3 13.15 -8.03 33.01
CA GLU A 3 13.55 -8.75 31.81
C GLU A 3 12.60 -8.31 30.69
N PRO A 4 13.09 -7.92 29.50
CA PRO A 4 12.22 -7.73 28.37
C PRO A 4 11.68 -9.11 27.96
N GLU A 5 10.35 -9.23 27.90
CA GLU A 5 9.71 -10.36 27.26
C GLU A 5 10.29 -10.51 25.84
N ASP A 6 10.68 -11.73 25.53
CA ASP A 6 11.30 -12.15 24.28
C ASP A 6 10.26 -12.02 23.15
N VAL A 7 10.16 -10.84 22.55
CA VAL A 7 9.37 -10.61 21.33
C VAL A 7 10.18 -11.15 20.16
N THR A 8 10.23 -12.48 20.02
CA THR A 8 10.65 -13.13 18.79
C THR A 8 9.75 -14.32 18.50
N ASP A 9 8.57 -14.05 17.96
CA ASP A 9 8.11 -14.88 16.84
C ASP A 9 8.37 -14.08 15.58
N ARG A 10 9.55 -14.29 14.97
CA ARG A 10 9.95 -13.61 13.74
C ARG A 10 9.13 -14.20 12.62
N GLN A 11 8.03 -13.54 12.28
CA GLN A 11 7.26 -13.84 11.08
C GLN A 11 8.21 -14.00 9.88
N ARG A 12 8.32 -15.23 9.38
CA ARG A 12 9.33 -15.64 8.38
C ARG A 12 8.96 -15.20 6.97
N TYR A 13 7.66 -15.09 6.71
CA TYR A 13 7.07 -14.68 5.44
C TYR A 13 5.85 -13.79 5.71
N LEU A 14 5.39 -13.05 4.70
CA LEU A 14 4.16 -12.27 4.75
C LEU A 14 3.20 -12.76 3.66
N ILE A 15 1.92 -12.92 3.98
CA ILE A 15 0.87 -13.01 2.95
C ILE A 15 0.50 -11.57 2.62
N SER A 16 0.95 -11.08 1.46
CA SER A 16 0.85 -9.67 1.08
C SER A 16 -0.50 -9.32 0.45
N SER A 17 -1.14 -10.27 -0.21
CA SER A 17 -2.49 -10.12 -0.77
C SER A 17 -3.13 -11.48 -1.04
N TYR A 18 -4.43 -11.47 -1.32
CA TYR A 18 -5.20 -12.66 -1.69
C TYR A 18 -6.25 -12.31 -2.75
N ALA A 19 -6.65 -13.30 -3.52
CA ALA A 19 -7.74 -13.22 -4.49
C ALA A 19 -8.53 -14.53 -4.46
N TYR A 20 -9.82 -14.51 -4.83
CA TYR A 20 -10.64 -15.72 -4.83
C TYR A 20 -11.74 -15.68 -5.88
N SER A 21 -12.38 -16.83 -6.11
CA SER A 21 -13.48 -16.98 -7.07
C SER A 21 -14.81 -16.46 -6.51
N ASN A 22 -15.50 -15.66 -7.32
CA ASN A 22 -16.91 -15.30 -7.10
C ASN A 22 -17.82 -16.53 -7.33
N GLU A 23 -18.99 -16.53 -6.69
CA GLU A 23 -19.93 -17.65 -6.69
C GLU A 23 -20.45 -18.05 -8.09
N ASP A 24 -20.28 -17.19 -9.11
CA ASP A 24 -20.77 -17.37 -10.47
C ASP A 24 -19.77 -18.04 -11.46
N LYS A 25 -18.63 -18.57 -11.00
CA LYS A 25 -17.64 -19.28 -11.87
C LYS A 25 -17.66 -20.80 -11.69
N ASP A 26 -17.24 -21.52 -12.74
CA ASP A 26 -17.31 -23.00 -12.87
C ASP A 26 -16.54 -23.82 -11.80
N SER A 27 -15.71 -23.20 -10.95
CA SER A 27 -15.01 -23.88 -9.83
C SER A 27 -14.52 -22.88 -8.76
N ASP A 28 -14.64 -23.26 -7.48
CA ASP A 28 -14.12 -22.47 -6.37
C ASP A 28 -12.59 -22.53 -6.29
N TRP A 29 -11.94 -21.37 -6.13
CA TRP A 29 -10.50 -21.23 -5.91
C TRP A 29 -10.17 -19.99 -5.06
N PHE A 30 -9.00 -20.02 -4.42
CA PHE A 30 -8.36 -18.83 -3.89
C PHE A 30 -6.87 -18.83 -4.21
N ARG A 31 -6.25 -17.65 -4.21
CA ARG A 31 -4.84 -17.42 -4.49
C ARG A 31 -4.28 -16.54 -3.38
N LEU A 32 -3.10 -16.90 -2.88
CA LEU A 32 -2.35 -16.13 -1.90
C LEU A 32 -1.07 -15.61 -2.56
N ALA A 33 -0.74 -14.33 -2.37
CA ALA A 33 0.58 -13.78 -2.67
C ALA A 33 1.43 -13.81 -1.39
N ILE A 34 2.55 -14.52 -1.44
CA ILE A 34 3.41 -14.76 -0.28
C ILE A 34 4.77 -14.11 -0.56
N ARG A 35 5.20 -13.19 0.30
CA ARG A 35 6.54 -12.61 0.30
C ARG A 35 7.45 -13.35 1.26
N LEU A 36 8.61 -13.76 0.76
CA LEU A 36 9.66 -14.43 1.53
C LEU A 36 11.03 -13.99 1.01
N ASN A 37 11.85 -13.42 1.88
CA ASN A 37 13.23 -13.03 1.55
C ASN A 37 13.34 -12.13 0.29
N GLY A 38 12.35 -11.27 0.07
CA GLY A 38 12.25 -10.37 -1.07
C GLY A 38 11.66 -11.01 -2.33
N ARG A 39 11.31 -12.30 -2.31
CA ARG A 39 10.70 -13.02 -3.44
C ARG A 39 9.21 -13.21 -3.22
N GLU A 40 8.47 -13.35 -4.31
CA GLU A 40 7.03 -13.55 -4.28
C GLU A 40 6.64 -14.96 -4.75
N PHE A 41 5.72 -15.60 -4.03
CA PHE A 41 5.16 -16.90 -4.37
C PHE A 41 3.65 -16.73 -4.48
N HIS A 42 3.09 -17.04 -5.64
CA HIS A 42 1.65 -17.09 -5.86
C HIS A 42 1.18 -18.53 -5.66
N LEU A 43 0.52 -18.78 -4.53
CA LEU A 43 -0.03 -20.08 -4.19
C LEU A 43 -1.50 -20.12 -4.58
N GLN A 44 -1.84 -20.87 -5.62
CA GLN A 44 -3.22 -21.08 -6.04
C GLN A 44 -3.77 -22.37 -5.42
N VAL A 45 -4.94 -22.30 -4.82
CA VAL A 45 -5.67 -23.45 -4.26
C VAL A 45 -6.99 -23.54 -4.98
N SER A 46 -7.21 -24.62 -5.74
CA SER A 46 -8.46 -24.84 -6.47
C SER A 46 -9.10 -26.15 -6.08
N LEU A 47 -10.42 -26.13 -5.91
CA LEU A 47 -11.19 -27.33 -5.61
C LEU A 47 -11.14 -28.36 -6.74
N SER A 48 -10.82 -27.96 -7.98
CA SER A 48 -10.63 -28.88 -9.11
C SER A 48 -9.49 -29.87 -8.87
N GLU A 49 -8.48 -29.48 -8.08
CA GLU A 49 -7.27 -30.26 -7.78
C GLU A 49 -7.43 -31.18 -6.57
N PHE A 50 -8.67 -31.35 -6.08
CA PHE A 50 -8.97 -32.16 -4.90
C PHE A 50 -9.52 -33.52 -5.34
N HIS A 51 -8.74 -34.56 -5.11
CA HIS A 51 -9.05 -35.93 -5.48
C HIS A 51 -9.22 -36.81 -4.24
N ASN A 52 -10.45 -37.30 -4.02
CA ASN A 52 -10.80 -38.15 -2.88
C ASN A 52 -10.41 -37.54 -1.52
N SER A 53 -10.74 -36.26 -1.31
CA SER A 53 -10.29 -35.48 -0.15
C SER A 53 -11.43 -34.74 0.56
N PRO A 54 -12.46 -35.43 1.08
CA PRO A 54 -13.64 -34.80 1.70
C PRO A 54 -13.33 -33.90 2.90
N SER A 55 -12.37 -34.28 3.75
CA SER A 55 -11.97 -33.45 4.89
C SER A 55 -11.25 -32.19 4.43
N LYS A 56 -10.40 -32.27 3.41
CA LYS A 56 -9.73 -31.08 2.86
C LYS A 56 -10.67 -30.19 2.08
N THR A 57 -11.65 -30.76 1.38
CA THR A 57 -12.72 -29.98 0.74
C THR A 57 -13.51 -29.16 1.77
N GLN A 58 -13.89 -29.75 2.90
CA GLN A 58 -14.55 -29.00 3.98
C GLN A 58 -13.64 -27.88 4.50
N GLN A 59 -12.37 -28.18 4.77
CA GLN A 59 -11.40 -27.21 5.24
C GLN A 59 -11.22 -26.04 4.25
N PHE A 60 -11.14 -26.33 2.96
CA PHE A 60 -11.05 -25.33 1.88
C PHE A 60 -12.28 -24.40 1.88
N GLN A 61 -13.49 -24.95 2.01
CA GLN A 61 -14.73 -24.16 2.05
C GLN A 61 -14.79 -23.24 3.26
N GLU A 62 -14.35 -23.72 4.43
CA GLU A 62 -14.25 -22.89 5.65
C GLU A 62 -13.32 -21.69 5.43
N TYR A 63 -12.17 -21.89 4.78
CA TYR A 63 -11.24 -20.79 4.48
C TYR A 63 -11.75 -19.82 3.43
N LEU A 64 -12.37 -20.33 2.37
CA LEU A 64 -12.98 -19.49 1.36
C LEU A 64 -14.11 -18.63 1.95
N ALA A 65 -14.90 -19.20 2.87
CA ALA A 65 -15.90 -18.45 3.63
C ALA A 65 -15.25 -17.38 4.53
N CYS A 66 -14.10 -17.66 5.17
CA CYS A 66 -13.36 -16.64 5.91
C CYS A 66 -12.90 -15.48 5.03
N LEU A 67 -12.42 -15.75 3.81
CA LEU A 67 -12.03 -14.70 2.87
C LEU A 67 -13.22 -13.85 2.44
N ARG A 68 -14.36 -14.51 2.13
CA ARG A 68 -15.61 -13.83 1.75
C ARG A 68 -16.19 -13.00 2.89
N ALA A 69 -16.16 -13.51 4.12
CA ALA A 69 -16.64 -12.79 5.30
C ALA A 69 -15.79 -11.55 5.62
N GLY A 70 -14.51 -11.52 5.24
CA GLY A 70 -13.66 -10.33 5.32
C GLY A 70 -13.99 -9.27 4.26
N ASP A 71 -14.78 -9.59 3.24
CA ASP A 71 -15.23 -8.66 2.19
C ASP A 71 -16.67 -8.14 2.43
N GLU A 72 -17.49 -8.81 3.26
CA GLU A 72 -18.89 -8.40 3.52
C GLU A 72 -19.03 -7.05 4.26
N ASP A 73 -17.94 -6.50 4.81
CA ASP A 73 -17.92 -5.16 5.42
C ASP A 73 -17.49 -4.04 4.44
N ASP A 74 -17.04 -4.36 3.22
CA ASP A 74 -16.59 -3.38 2.22
C ASP A 74 -16.99 -3.79 0.79
N ASP A 75 -18.19 -3.37 0.35
CA ASP A 75 -18.61 -3.34 -1.05
C ASP A 75 -17.67 -2.43 -1.90
N GLU A 76 -16.51 -2.93 -2.33
CA GLU A 76 -15.71 -2.25 -3.36
C GLU A 76 -15.13 -3.21 -4.42
N GLU A 77 -15.56 -2.98 -5.67
CA GLU A 77 -14.87 -3.37 -6.90
C GLU A 77 -13.49 -2.68 -6.95
N ASN A 78 -12.47 -3.28 -6.33
CA ASN A 78 -11.07 -3.09 -6.71
C ASN A 78 -10.25 -4.29 -6.22
N SER A 79 -9.71 -5.04 -7.17
CA SER A 79 -8.71 -6.08 -6.92
C SER A 79 -7.42 -5.44 -6.41
N ASP A 80 -6.91 -5.95 -5.29
CA ASP A 80 -5.68 -5.57 -4.56
C ASP A 80 -5.88 -4.57 -3.41
N LYS A 81 -6.49 -5.04 -2.31
CA LYS A 81 -6.54 -4.33 -1.02
C LYS A 81 -5.24 -4.58 -0.23
N GLU A 82 -4.51 -3.53 0.15
CA GLU A 82 -3.44 -3.61 1.18
C GLU A 82 -4.06 -3.67 2.59
N MET A 83 -3.49 -4.50 3.46
CA MET A 83 -4.06 -4.92 4.76
C MET A 83 -4.27 -3.77 5.77
N SER A 84 -5.47 -3.69 6.37
CA SER A 84 -5.71 -3.01 7.65
C SER A 84 -5.67 -4.02 8.82
N GLU A 85 -5.23 -3.57 10.00
CA GLU A 85 -4.92 -4.41 11.17
C GLU A 85 -6.13 -5.10 11.86
N SER A 86 -7.38 -4.89 11.40
CA SER A 86 -8.57 -5.40 12.09
C SER A 86 -9.29 -6.59 11.46
N ALA A 87 -8.80 -7.13 10.33
CA ALA A 87 -9.28 -8.40 9.80
C ALA A 87 -8.65 -9.58 10.57
N VAL A 88 -9.36 -10.70 10.73
CA VAL A 88 -8.80 -11.96 11.24
C VAL A 88 -7.42 -12.15 10.62
N ASN A 89 -6.36 -12.24 11.44
CA ASN A 89 -4.99 -12.21 10.95
C ASN A 89 -4.84 -13.27 9.85
N ILE A 90 -4.75 -12.82 8.60
CA ILE A 90 -4.78 -13.70 7.43
C ILE A 90 -3.63 -14.71 7.48
N MET A 91 -2.55 -14.33 8.15
CA MET A 91 -1.44 -15.23 8.47
C MET A 91 -1.90 -16.42 9.32
N ASP A 92 -2.71 -16.17 10.36
CA ASP A 92 -3.23 -17.23 11.23
C ASP A 92 -4.23 -18.12 10.46
N CYS A 93 -5.00 -17.55 9.54
CA CYS A 93 -5.96 -18.27 8.70
C CYS A 93 -5.30 -19.21 7.68
N PHE A 94 -4.15 -18.82 7.13
CA PHE A 94 -3.55 -19.48 5.97
C PHE A 94 -2.15 -20.05 6.21
N SER A 95 -1.61 -19.95 7.43
CA SER A 95 -0.33 -20.56 7.80
C SER A 95 -0.24 -22.04 7.44
N TRP A 96 -1.32 -22.79 7.61
CA TRP A 96 -1.39 -24.21 7.23
C TRP A 96 -1.08 -24.48 5.75
N ALA A 97 -1.32 -23.52 4.85
CA ALA A 97 -1.09 -23.66 3.42
C ALA A 97 0.37 -23.37 3.05
N VAL A 98 1.08 -22.61 3.89
CA VAL A 98 2.43 -22.10 3.61
C VAL A 98 3.49 -22.83 4.44
N ASP A 99 3.27 -22.97 5.76
CA ASP A 99 4.23 -23.54 6.71
C ASP A 99 4.76 -24.93 6.30
N PRO A 100 3.93 -25.89 5.81
CA PRO A 100 4.44 -27.20 5.40
C PRO A 100 5.40 -27.15 4.20
N HIS A 101 5.41 -26.05 3.47
CA HIS A 101 6.16 -25.87 2.24
C HIS A 101 7.28 -24.83 2.37
N LEU A 102 7.46 -24.25 3.56
CA LEU A 102 8.39 -23.16 3.79
C LEU A 102 9.84 -23.53 3.47
N GLU A 103 10.28 -24.75 3.77
CA GLU A 103 11.65 -25.20 3.41
C GLU A 103 11.89 -25.20 1.90
N GLN A 104 10.86 -25.52 1.10
CA GLN A 104 10.96 -25.49 -0.37
C GLN A 104 11.02 -24.05 -0.87
N PHE A 105 10.18 -23.16 -0.32
CA PHE A 105 10.19 -21.74 -0.65
C PHE A 105 11.53 -21.08 -0.25
N GLU A 106 12.09 -21.40 0.91
CA GLU A 106 13.39 -20.88 1.35
C GLU A 106 14.56 -21.37 0.50
N SER A 107 14.47 -22.57 -0.09
CA SER A 107 15.47 -23.06 -1.03
C SER A 107 15.51 -22.24 -2.33
N LEU A 108 14.36 -21.68 -2.73
CA LEU A 108 14.18 -20.82 -3.91
C LEU A 108 14.38 -19.33 -3.59
N ALA A 109 14.17 -18.96 -2.33
CA ALA A 109 14.30 -17.61 -1.78
C ALA A 109 15.26 -17.61 -0.56
N PRO A 110 16.56 -17.89 -0.74
CA PRO A 110 17.50 -17.88 0.37
C PRO A 110 17.67 -16.46 0.93
N PRO A 111 17.84 -16.31 2.26
CA PRO A 111 18.07 -15.00 2.86
C PRO A 111 19.29 -14.30 2.26
N LEU A 112 19.14 -13.02 1.87
CA LEU A 112 20.24 -12.24 1.31
C LEU A 112 21.37 -12.08 2.34
N ALA A 113 22.61 -12.41 1.95
CA ALA A 113 23.76 -12.39 2.85
C ALA A 113 24.13 -10.97 3.34
N ASP A 114 24.03 -9.98 2.46
CA ASP A 114 24.32 -8.58 2.73
C ASP A 114 23.15 -7.70 2.29
N ILE A 115 22.44 -7.12 3.26
CA ILE A 115 21.31 -6.21 3.03
C ILE A 115 21.75 -4.75 2.89
N SER A 116 23.02 -4.43 3.16
CA SER A 116 23.50 -3.04 3.19
C SER A 116 23.57 -2.42 1.80
N THR A 117 23.61 -3.24 0.75
CA THR A 117 23.68 -2.85 -0.66
C THR A 117 22.36 -2.96 -1.40
N LEU A 118 21.26 -3.30 -0.72
CA LEU A 118 19.97 -3.52 -1.37
C LEU A 118 19.45 -2.23 -2.02
N THR A 119 19.00 -2.34 -3.26
CA THR A 119 18.41 -1.23 -4.02
C THR A 119 16.92 -1.48 -4.29
N LEU A 120 16.20 -0.46 -4.76
CA LEU A 120 14.81 -0.65 -5.20
C LEU A 120 14.72 -1.61 -6.39
N GLN A 121 15.73 -1.64 -7.26
CA GLN A 121 15.79 -2.60 -8.38
C GLN A 121 15.80 -4.04 -7.86
N ASP A 122 16.61 -4.33 -6.84
CA ASP A 122 16.69 -5.68 -6.26
C ASP A 122 15.36 -6.12 -5.64
N PHE A 123 14.59 -5.17 -5.13
CA PHE A 123 13.26 -5.41 -4.55
C PHE A 123 12.20 -5.65 -5.63
N PHE A 124 12.08 -4.76 -6.61
CA PHE A 124 11.00 -4.80 -7.61
C PHE A 124 11.24 -5.80 -8.75
N HIS A 125 12.50 -6.15 -9.05
CA HIS A 125 12.83 -7.17 -10.06
C HIS A 125 13.14 -8.53 -9.46
N SER A 126 12.70 -8.76 -8.22
CA SER A 126 12.85 -10.05 -7.58
C SER A 126 12.04 -11.12 -8.32
N ALA A 127 12.55 -12.36 -8.31
CA ALA A 127 11.88 -13.46 -8.97
C ALA A 127 10.55 -13.78 -8.27
N SER A 128 9.49 -13.92 -9.06
CA SER A 128 8.22 -14.49 -8.63
C SER A 128 8.08 -15.94 -9.06
N PHE A 129 7.30 -16.70 -8.30
CA PHE A 129 7.03 -18.11 -8.55
C PHE A 129 5.54 -18.39 -8.50
N GLU A 130 5.08 -19.34 -9.29
CA GLU A 130 3.73 -19.89 -9.24
C GLU A 130 3.76 -21.32 -8.75
N CYS A 131 2.78 -21.67 -7.93
CA CYS A 131 2.57 -23.03 -7.47
C CYS A 131 1.10 -23.28 -7.15
N GLU A 132 0.68 -24.53 -7.30
CA GLU A 132 -0.69 -24.95 -7.00
C GLU A 132 -0.70 -25.87 -5.78
N LEU A 133 -1.70 -25.71 -4.91
CA LEU A 133 -1.96 -26.60 -3.79
C LEU A 133 -3.24 -27.39 -4.05
N GLY A 134 -3.07 -28.69 -4.33
CA GLY A 134 -4.17 -29.63 -4.45
C GLY A 134 -4.32 -30.50 -3.20
N ALA A 135 -5.23 -31.47 -3.25
CA ALA A 135 -5.37 -32.45 -2.17
C ALA A 135 -5.64 -33.86 -2.71
N VAL A 136 -4.85 -34.84 -2.31
CA VAL A 136 -5.03 -36.25 -2.72
C VAL A 136 -5.16 -37.13 -1.48
N ASN A 137 -6.28 -37.86 -1.38
CA ASN A 137 -6.58 -38.73 -0.23
C ASN A 137 -6.49 -38.00 1.12
N ASP A 138 -7.17 -36.86 1.22
CA ASP A 138 -7.22 -35.98 2.41
C ASP A 138 -5.87 -35.40 2.86
N ARG A 139 -4.90 -35.28 1.95
CA ARG A 139 -3.61 -34.66 2.21
C ARG A 139 -3.33 -33.57 1.18
N PHE A 140 -2.90 -32.40 1.64
CA PHE A 140 -2.44 -31.35 0.74
C PHE A 140 -1.17 -31.79 0.01
N VAL A 141 -1.10 -31.45 -1.27
CA VAL A 141 0.03 -31.75 -2.14
C VAL A 141 0.35 -30.49 -2.92
N LEU A 142 1.56 -29.96 -2.72
CA LEU A 142 2.08 -28.86 -3.51
C LEU A 142 2.50 -29.39 -4.89
N GLY A 143 2.01 -28.74 -5.94
CA GLY A 143 2.45 -28.94 -7.30
C GLY A 143 3.87 -28.42 -7.54
N PRO A 144 4.37 -28.50 -8.78
CA PRO A 144 5.62 -27.88 -9.17
C PRO A 144 5.64 -26.39 -8.84
N ILE A 145 6.80 -25.90 -8.37
CA ILE A 145 7.04 -24.46 -8.20
C ILE A 145 7.75 -23.98 -9.45
N GLU A 146 7.06 -23.20 -10.26
CA GLU A 146 7.57 -22.69 -11.52
C GLU A 146 7.95 -21.22 -11.35
N ARG A 147 9.10 -20.84 -11.89
CA ARG A 147 9.50 -19.43 -11.90
C ARG A 147 8.67 -18.72 -12.96
N ARG A 148 7.98 -17.64 -12.59
CA ARG A 148 7.42 -16.73 -13.58
C ARG A 148 8.57 -16.12 -14.34
N GLU A 149 8.62 -16.35 -15.65
CA GLU A 149 9.37 -15.46 -16.52
C GLU A 149 8.69 -14.10 -16.42
N ASN A 150 9.46 -13.03 -16.24
CA ASN A 150 8.90 -11.69 -16.22
C ASN A 150 8.22 -11.49 -17.58
N GLU A 151 6.92 -11.71 -17.67
CA GLU A 151 6.11 -11.27 -18.79
C GLU A 151 6.12 -9.75 -18.72
N SER A 152 7.16 -9.16 -19.30
CA SER A 152 7.07 -7.84 -19.87
C SER A 152 6.04 -7.91 -21.00
N GLU A 153 4.75 -7.95 -20.69
CA GLU A 153 3.63 -7.65 -21.59
C GLU A 153 2.28 -7.97 -20.90
N GLU A 154 1.44 -6.94 -20.76
CA GLU A 154 -0.03 -7.04 -20.71
C GLU A 154 -0.69 -7.67 -19.48
N MET A 155 -0.39 -7.16 -18.27
CA MET A 155 -1.36 -7.21 -17.16
C MET A 155 -2.45 -6.17 -17.36
N TRP A 156 -3.31 -6.44 -18.33
CA TRP A 156 -4.55 -5.72 -18.53
C TRP A 156 -5.64 -6.53 -17.80
N PRO A 157 -6.32 -5.98 -16.77
CA PRO A 157 -7.36 -6.73 -16.08
C PRO A 157 -8.48 -7.13 -17.07
N PRO A 158 -9.14 -8.29 -16.88
CA PRO A 158 -10.27 -8.68 -17.73
C PRO A 158 -11.41 -7.68 -17.53
N GLY A 159 -11.67 -6.85 -18.55
CA GLY A 159 -12.76 -5.87 -18.55
C GLY A 159 -12.37 -4.44 -18.96
N HIS A 160 -11.10 -4.17 -19.21
CA HIS A 160 -10.69 -2.85 -19.68
C HIS A 160 -11.16 -2.63 -21.13
N ASP A 161 -11.90 -1.56 -21.33
CA ASP A 161 -12.34 -1.12 -22.66
C ASP A 161 -11.14 -0.45 -23.36
N PRO A 162 -10.68 -0.93 -24.53
CA PRO A 162 -9.62 -0.27 -25.29
C PRO A 162 -10.02 1.14 -25.78
N GLU A 163 -11.27 1.55 -25.61
CA GLU A 163 -11.72 2.93 -25.86
C GLU A 163 -11.40 3.92 -24.71
N ASP A 164 -11.03 3.43 -23.51
CA ASP A 164 -10.56 4.27 -22.38
C ASP A 164 -9.04 4.55 -22.42
N ASP A 165 -8.34 3.96 -23.39
CA ASP A 165 -6.95 4.28 -23.65
C ASP A 165 -6.83 5.61 -24.39
N ASP A 166 -6.40 6.62 -23.64
CA ASP A 166 -5.74 7.78 -24.24
C ASP A 166 -4.64 7.26 -25.19
N PRO A 167 -4.57 7.76 -26.45
CA PRO A 167 -3.52 7.35 -27.37
C PRO A 167 -2.16 7.53 -26.70
N PRO A 168 -1.20 6.60 -26.89
CA PRO A 168 0.09 6.66 -26.24
C PRO A 168 0.69 8.05 -26.42
N GLU A 169 0.93 8.74 -25.30
CA GLU A 169 1.44 10.11 -25.33
C GLU A 169 2.68 10.15 -26.21
N ALA A 170 2.61 10.92 -27.30
CA ALA A 170 3.65 10.96 -28.33
C ALA A 170 4.98 11.56 -27.83
N SER A 171 5.06 11.97 -26.57
CA SER A 171 6.25 12.53 -25.93
C SER A 171 6.49 11.82 -24.60
N PRO A 172 7.76 11.51 -24.27
CA PRO A 172 8.09 10.94 -22.97
C PRO A 172 7.64 11.91 -21.87
N TRP A 173 7.01 11.36 -20.83
CA TRP A 173 6.64 12.14 -19.65
C TRP A 173 7.89 12.79 -19.05
N THR A 174 7.76 14.04 -18.60
CA THR A 174 8.86 14.80 -18.02
C THR A 174 8.42 15.47 -16.72
N THR A 175 9.38 15.68 -15.83
CA THR A 175 9.18 16.43 -14.58
C THR A 175 10.34 17.38 -14.34
N THR A 176 10.07 18.44 -13.59
CA THR A 176 11.08 19.39 -13.08
C THR A 176 11.90 18.84 -11.92
N PHE A 177 11.48 17.73 -11.32
CA PHE A 177 12.22 17.06 -10.24
C PHE A 177 13.34 16.15 -10.78
N PRO A 178 14.44 15.98 -10.03
CA PRO A 178 15.43 14.94 -10.29
C PRO A 178 14.80 13.56 -10.46
N SER A 179 15.25 12.82 -11.47
CA SER A 179 14.84 11.44 -11.73
C SER A 179 15.98 10.49 -11.43
N PHE A 180 15.68 9.39 -10.75
CA PHE A 180 16.64 8.36 -10.34
C PHE A 180 16.21 7.01 -10.88
N ARG A 181 17.17 6.17 -11.24
CA ARG A 181 16.91 4.76 -11.52
C ARG A 181 16.78 3.97 -10.22
N ALA A 182 16.00 2.90 -10.24
CA ALA A 182 15.80 2.05 -9.06
C ALA A 182 17.10 1.45 -8.48
N ASP A 183 18.12 1.20 -9.31
CA ASP A 183 19.44 0.70 -8.89
C ASP A 183 20.32 1.77 -8.23
N GLN A 184 19.95 3.05 -8.32
CA GLN A 184 20.63 4.16 -7.64
C GLN A 184 20.04 4.43 -6.25
N VAL A 185 18.85 3.90 -5.96
CA VAL A 185 18.13 4.17 -4.72
C VAL A 185 18.31 2.98 -3.78
N ARG A 186 19.11 3.20 -2.74
CA ARG A 186 19.42 2.18 -1.74
C ARG A 186 18.30 2.09 -0.71
N VAL A 187 17.85 0.89 -0.37
CA VAL A 187 16.87 0.70 0.68
C VAL A 187 17.55 0.73 2.05
N LEU A 188 16.94 1.43 3.01
CA LEU A 188 17.40 1.49 4.39
C LEU A 188 16.52 0.61 5.27
N CYS A 189 17.14 -0.32 5.98
CA CYS A 189 16.46 -1.22 6.92
C CYS A 189 16.81 -0.86 8.36
N ASP A 190 15.80 -0.91 9.21
CA ASP A 190 16.01 -0.96 10.67
C ASP A 190 16.06 -2.44 11.15
N SER A 191 15.51 -3.39 10.37
CA SER A 191 15.62 -4.85 10.62
C SER A 191 15.73 -5.67 9.32
N ARG A 192 16.34 -6.87 9.41
CA ARG A 192 16.55 -7.80 8.27
C ARG A 192 15.29 -8.58 7.88
N SER A 193 14.41 -8.87 8.84
CA SER A 193 13.15 -9.59 8.59
C SER A 193 12.15 -8.72 7.85
N ASP A 194 12.10 -7.43 8.16
CA ASP A 194 11.01 -6.58 7.70
C ASP A 194 11.23 -6.15 6.26
N ILE A 195 12.44 -5.73 5.89
CA ILE A 195 12.74 -5.25 4.52
C ILE A 195 12.49 -6.29 3.43
N LEU A 196 12.60 -7.58 3.77
CA LEU A 196 12.42 -8.65 2.80
C LEU A 196 10.97 -9.13 2.71
N ASN A 197 10.13 -8.74 3.64
CA ASN A 197 8.73 -9.16 3.70
C ASN A 197 7.77 -7.97 3.47
N THR A 198 8.20 -6.72 3.67
CA THR A 198 7.38 -5.51 3.50
C THR A 198 7.89 -4.62 2.36
N SER A 199 7.00 -3.78 1.83
CA SER A 199 7.37 -2.79 0.82
C SER A 199 8.32 -1.74 1.41
N PRO A 200 9.41 -1.38 0.72
CA PRO A 200 10.41 -0.48 1.25
C PRO A 200 9.86 0.95 1.33
N THR A 201 9.89 1.58 2.51
CA THR A 201 9.43 2.97 2.70
C THR A 201 10.55 3.94 3.03
N LYS A 202 11.71 3.45 3.49
CA LYS A 202 12.86 4.27 3.88
C LYS A 202 14.02 3.98 2.94
N VAL A 203 14.49 5.00 2.23
CA VAL A 203 15.52 4.84 1.20
C VAL A 203 16.58 5.93 1.30
N ALA A 204 17.71 5.72 0.63
CA ALA A 204 18.77 6.69 0.50
C ALA A 204 19.22 6.83 -0.96
N VAL A 205 19.39 8.07 -1.39
CA VAL A 205 20.05 8.44 -2.64
C VAL A 205 20.96 9.64 -2.37
N ASP A 206 22.13 9.67 -3.00
CA ASP A 206 23.15 10.72 -2.82
C ASP A 206 23.53 11.01 -1.35
N GLY A 207 23.48 9.98 -0.50
CA GLY A 207 23.82 10.09 0.93
C GLY A 207 22.74 10.76 1.80
N GLN A 208 21.60 11.13 1.23
CA GLN A 208 20.44 11.68 1.92
C GLN A 208 19.35 10.62 2.07
N THR A 209 18.63 10.63 3.20
CA THR A 209 17.50 9.72 3.47
C THR A 209 16.17 10.33 3.06
N PHE A 210 15.30 9.52 2.47
CA PHE A 210 13.96 9.86 1.99
C PHE A 210 12.92 8.81 2.38
N TYR A 211 11.67 9.24 2.39
CA TYR A 211 10.52 8.34 2.36
C TYR A 211 10.20 7.98 0.90
N PHE A 212 10.12 6.70 0.59
CA PHE A 212 9.72 6.21 -0.72
C PHE A 212 8.24 5.85 -0.72
N LYS A 213 7.47 6.53 -1.57
CA LYS A 213 6.08 6.19 -1.87
C LYS A 213 6.05 5.45 -3.20
N ALA A 214 5.78 4.15 -3.17
CA ALA A 214 5.64 3.36 -4.39
C ALA A 214 4.39 3.79 -5.17
N VAL A 215 4.44 3.72 -6.49
CA VAL A 215 3.29 3.86 -7.38
C VAL A 215 2.92 2.46 -7.86
N GLN A 216 1.75 1.96 -7.45
CA GLN A 216 1.28 0.65 -7.86
C GLN A 216 0.68 0.72 -9.28
N PRO A 217 1.00 -0.22 -10.19
CA PRO A 217 0.33 -0.32 -11.50
C PRO A 217 -1.17 -0.64 -11.36
N PRO A 218 -2.07 -0.12 -12.22
CA PRO A 218 -1.83 0.78 -13.36
C PRO A 218 -1.70 2.28 -12.99
N GLY A 219 -1.42 2.60 -11.73
CA GLY A 219 -1.40 3.95 -11.14
C GLY A 219 -0.33 4.94 -11.61
N ASP A 220 0.34 4.70 -12.75
CA ASP A 220 1.29 5.65 -13.35
C ASP A 220 0.63 7.01 -13.61
N LYS A 221 -0.63 7.03 -14.11
CA LYS A 221 -1.40 8.29 -14.30
C LYS A 221 -1.60 9.05 -12.97
N VAL A 222 -1.95 8.33 -11.91
CA VAL A 222 -2.18 8.89 -10.56
C VAL A 222 -0.87 9.43 -9.97
N GLY A 223 0.21 8.66 -10.04
CA GLY A 223 1.53 9.09 -9.59
C GLY A 223 2.04 10.32 -10.36
N LYS A 224 1.86 10.36 -11.68
CA LYS A 224 2.23 11.51 -12.52
C LYS A 224 1.45 12.77 -12.13
N ARG A 225 0.16 12.64 -11.81
CA ARG A 225 -0.65 13.74 -11.29
C ARG A 225 -0.14 14.23 -9.93
N GLU A 226 0.19 13.31 -9.03
CA GLU A 226 0.76 13.67 -7.72
C GLU A 226 2.06 14.49 -7.89
N VAL A 227 2.93 14.07 -8.81
CA VAL A 227 4.16 14.82 -9.14
C VAL A 227 3.82 16.24 -9.61
N GLN A 228 2.82 16.41 -10.49
CA GLN A 228 2.39 17.74 -10.95
C GLN A 228 1.91 18.64 -9.80
N VAL A 229 1.22 18.09 -8.80
CA VAL A 229 0.81 18.84 -7.61
C VAL A 229 2.03 19.32 -6.82
N TYR A 230 3.04 18.46 -6.65
CA TYR A 230 4.30 18.88 -6.02
C TYR A 230 5.05 19.96 -6.80
N GLU A 231 4.98 19.97 -8.14
CA GLU A 231 5.55 21.05 -8.95
C GLU A 231 4.84 22.39 -8.68
N GLN A 232 3.52 22.37 -8.50
CA GLN A 232 2.75 23.56 -8.11
C GLN A 232 3.15 24.03 -6.71
N ILE A 233 3.31 23.10 -5.76
CA ILE A 233 3.75 23.38 -4.39
C ILE A 233 5.14 24.03 -4.36
N VAL A 234 6.08 23.56 -5.19
CA VAL A 234 7.42 24.18 -5.33
C VAL A 234 7.30 25.57 -5.96
N ARG A 235 6.50 25.72 -7.02
CA ARG A 235 6.28 27.00 -7.71
C ARG A 235 5.65 28.06 -6.80
N ALA A 236 4.76 27.66 -5.90
CA ALA A 236 4.15 28.54 -4.91
C ALA A 236 5.15 29.06 -3.87
N GLY A 237 6.33 28.43 -3.73
CA GLY A 237 7.42 28.94 -2.89
C GLY A 237 7.08 28.98 -1.40
N PHE A 238 6.23 28.06 -0.93
CA PHE A 238 5.77 28.06 0.45
C PHE A 238 6.92 27.95 1.46
N GLY A 239 6.87 28.79 2.49
CA GLY A 239 7.76 28.68 3.65
C GLY A 239 7.34 27.57 4.62
N SER A 240 8.09 27.43 5.71
CA SER A 240 7.88 26.39 6.76
C SER A 240 6.54 26.47 7.51
N HIS A 241 5.75 27.52 7.29
CA HIS A 241 4.43 27.67 7.90
C HIS A 241 3.36 26.78 7.22
N VAL A 242 3.55 26.44 5.94
CA VAL A 242 2.70 25.50 5.19
C VAL A 242 3.25 24.09 5.42
N ARG A 243 2.57 23.35 6.31
CA ARG A 243 3.00 22.03 6.80
C ARG A 243 2.48 20.95 5.87
N THR A 244 3.25 20.65 4.85
CA THR A 244 2.94 19.61 3.89
C THR A 244 4.17 18.84 3.45
N SER A 245 4.00 17.61 2.96
CA SER A 245 5.05 16.80 2.37
C SER A 245 5.75 17.55 1.22
N ARG A 246 7.01 17.19 0.97
CA ARG A 246 7.83 17.82 -0.06
C ARG A 246 8.48 16.73 -0.89
N LEU A 247 8.32 16.81 -2.21
CA LEU A 247 8.97 15.93 -3.15
C LEU A 247 10.43 16.36 -3.37
N TYR A 248 11.33 15.38 -3.35
CA TYR A 248 12.73 15.56 -3.72
C TYR A 248 12.99 15.12 -5.16
N GLY A 249 12.46 13.96 -5.54
CA GLY A 249 12.72 13.33 -6.83
C GLY A 249 11.76 12.18 -7.11
N VAL A 250 11.87 11.61 -8.30
CA VAL A 250 11.09 10.44 -8.74
C VAL A 250 12.00 9.27 -9.05
N VAL A 251 11.48 8.06 -8.90
CA VAL A 251 12.15 6.82 -9.30
C VAL A 251 11.51 6.29 -10.56
N LEU A 252 12.33 6.02 -11.58
CA LEU A 252 11.89 5.50 -12.87
C LEU A 252 12.47 4.12 -13.13
N ASP A 253 11.72 3.31 -13.88
CA ASP A 253 12.18 2.02 -14.38
C ASP A 253 13.04 2.19 -15.66
N GLU A 254 13.46 1.07 -16.24
CA GLU A 254 14.25 1.04 -17.48
C GLU A 254 13.48 1.59 -18.70
N ASN A 255 12.14 1.57 -18.65
CA ASN A 255 11.23 2.07 -19.68
C ASN A 255 10.78 3.53 -19.45
N GLN A 256 11.33 4.22 -18.44
CA GLN A 256 10.94 5.58 -18.04
C GLN A 256 9.53 5.69 -17.46
N GLN A 257 8.96 4.59 -16.97
CA GLN A 257 7.72 4.58 -16.19
C GLN A 257 7.98 4.96 -14.74
N LEU A 258 7.01 5.65 -14.12
CA LEU A 258 7.11 6.09 -12.74
C LEU A 258 6.93 4.91 -11.78
N MET A 259 7.98 4.57 -11.03
CA MET A 259 7.94 3.54 -9.99
C MET A 259 7.56 4.11 -8.62
N GLY A 260 7.88 5.38 -8.36
CA GLY A 260 7.59 5.99 -7.06
C GLY A 260 8.18 7.37 -6.84
N LEU A 261 7.84 7.95 -5.69
CA LEU A 261 8.21 9.31 -5.28
C LEU A 261 9.18 9.26 -4.09
N LEU A 262 10.18 10.12 -4.11
CA LEU A 262 11.12 10.34 -2.99
C LEU A 262 10.70 11.60 -2.22
N LEU A 263 10.01 11.42 -1.09
CA LEU A 263 9.54 12.50 -0.24
C LEU A 263 10.56 12.78 0.88
N TYR A 264 10.70 14.06 1.26
CA TYR A 264 11.46 14.41 2.45
C TYR A 264 10.80 13.80 3.70
N PRO A 265 11.57 13.12 4.58
CA PRO A 265 10.99 12.46 5.73
C PRO A 265 10.34 13.46 6.69
N ILE A 266 9.14 13.12 7.16
CA ILE A 266 8.48 13.77 8.29
C ILE A 266 8.64 12.82 9.48
N ALA A 267 9.16 13.32 10.61
CA ALA A 267 9.20 12.54 11.84
C ALA A 267 7.78 12.45 12.42
N ILE A 268 7.07 11.37 12.08
CA ILE A 268 5.67 11.13 12.43
C ILE A 268 5.60 10.45 13.81
N ASP A 269 4.66 10.90 14.62
CA ASP A 269 4.24 10.23 15.87
C ASP A 269 3.03 9.35 15.59
N ASP A 270 2.02 9.89 14.89
CA ASP A 270 0.79 9.18 14.55
C ASP A 270 0.04 9.84 13.37
N THR A 271 -1.01 9.21 12.83
CA THR A 271 -2.01 9.89 11.98
C THR A 271 -2.99 10.69 12.84
N LEU A 272 -3.72 11.63 12.23
CA LEU A 272 -4.76 12.37 12.94
C LEU A 272 -5.88 11.43 13.39
N GLU A 273 -6.17 10.39 12.63
CA GLU A 273 -7.19 9.39 12.94
C GLU A 273 -6.90 8.69 14.28
N TYR A 274 -5.79 7.96 14.35
CA TYR A 274 -5.36 7.25 15.55
C TYR A 274 -5.12 8.21 16.73
N ALA A 275 -4.56 9.40 16.47
CA ALA A 275 -4.39 10.40 17.51
C ALA A 275 -5.75 10.87 18.11
N LEU A 276 -6.85 10.81 17.37
CA LEU A 276 -8.18 11.17 17.86
C LEU A 276 -8.90 10.02 18.57
N GLU A 277 -8.56 8.77 18.25
CA GLU A 277 -9.04 7.59 18.98
C GLU A 277 -8.51 7.53 20.40
N ASN A 278 -7.30 8.06 20.64
CA ASN A 278 -6.69 8.12 21.96
C ASN A 278 -7.52 9.01 22.93
N PRO A 279 -8.12 8.44 24.00
CA PRO A 279 -8.90 9.21 24.98
C PRO A 279 -8.09 10.27 25.74
N GLY A 280 -6.76 10.12 25.77
CA GLY A 280 -5.81 11.06 26.37
C GLY A 280 -5.57 12.33 25.55
N THR A 281 -6.09 12.42 24.33
CA THR A 281 -5.83 13.55 23.44
C THR A 281 -6.43 14.86 23.97
N LYS A 282 -5.54 15.80 24.28
CA LYS A 282 -5.89 17.06 24.93
C LYS A 282 -6.70 17.95 24.00
N LYS A 283 -7.73 18.62 24.55
CA LYS A 283 -8.50 19.66 23.84
C LYS A 283 -7.63 20.77 23.24
N SER A 284 -6.49 21.08 23.85
CA SER A 284 -5.54 22.07 23.33
C SER A 284 -4.84 21.59 22.05
N SER A 285 -4.48 20.31 21.95
CA SER A 285 -3.92 19.68 20.75
C SER A 285 -4.93 19.72 19.60
N LYS A 286 -6.16 19.26 19.86
CA LYS A 286 -7.29 19.32 18.90
C LYS A 286 -7.48 20.72 18.28
N LYS A 287 -7.49 21.76 19.13
CA LYS A 287 -7.59 23.16 18.67
C LYS A 287 -6.38 23.60 17.83
N ARG A 288 -5.17 23.16 18.20
CA ARG A 288 -3.94 23.45 17.45
C ARG A 288 -3.98 22.80 16.07
N TRP A 289 -4.31 21.51 15.98
CA TRP A 289 -4.39 20.76 14.73
C TRP A 289 -5.42 21.38 13.78
N ALA A 290 -6.64 21.65 14.26
CA ALA A 290 -7.67 22.33 13.48
C ALA A 290 -7.19 23.67 12.89
N LYS A 291 -6.42 24.46 13.64
CA LYS A 291 -5.84 25.72 13.15
C LYS A 291 -4.77 25.49 12.08
N GLN A 292 -3.93 24.47 12.25
CA GLN A 292 -2.83 24.17 11.33
C GLN A 292 -3.32 23.59 10.00
N ILE A 293 -4.30 22.70 10.05
CA ILE A 293 -4.94 22.11 8.88
C ILE A 293 -5.60 23.22 8.06
N LYS A 294 -6.44 24.06 8.70
CA LYS A 294 -7.06 25.23 8.04
C LYS A 294 -6.04 26.17 7.40
N ALA A 295 -4.97 26.50 8.12
CA ALA A 295 -3.95 27.42 7.61
C ALA A 295 -3.18 26.84 6.42
N THR A 296 -2.84 25.54 6.48
CA THR A 296 -2.11 24.85 5.41
C THR A 296 -2.99 24.71 4.17
N LEU A 297 -4.23 24.21 4.33
CA LEU A 297 -5.15 24.04 3.21
C LEU A 297 -5.54 25.38 2.58
N GLY A 298 -5.78 26.41 3.39
CA GLY A 298 -6.02 27.77 2.90
C GLY A 298 -4.87 28.29 2.03
N ALA A 299 -3.61 28.10 2.47
CA ALA A 299 -2.45 28.52 1.68
C ALA A 299 -2.31 27.76 0.36
N LEU A 300 -2.63 26.46 0.34
CA LEU A 300 -2.68 25.64 -0.88
C LEU A 300 -3.75 26.18 -1.85
N HIS A 301 -4.97 26.38 -1.36
CA HIS A 301 -6.11 26.86 -2.15
C HIS A 301 -5.91 28.29 -2.68
N GLU A 302 -5.25 29.18 -1.93
CA GLU A 302 -4.86 30.53 -2.39
C GLU A 302 -3.99 30.49 -3.65
N HIS A 303 -3.27 29.38 -3.90
CA HIS A 303 -2.45 29.16 -5.08
C HIS A 303 -3.10 28.21 -6.11
N GLY A 304 -4.38 27.86 -5.90
CA GLY A 304 -5.12 26.94 -6.78
C GLY A 304 -4.68 25.48 -6.68
N ILE A 305 -3.98 25.11 -5.62
CA ILE A 305 -3.46 23.75 -5.41
C ILE A 305 -4.53 22.93 -4.69
N VAL A 306 -4.99 21.86 -5.32
CA VAL A 306 -5.97 20.93 -4.77
C VAL A 306 -5.25 19.83 -3.99
N TRP A 307 -5.76 19.48 -2.80
CA TRP A 307 -5.27 18.37 -1.99
C TRP A 307 -5.76 17.03 -2.55
N GLY A 308 -7.07 16.91 -2.75
CA GLY A 308 -7.67 15.91 -3.62
C GLY A 308 -8.28 14.69 -2.92
N ASP A 309 -7.76 14.32 -1.74
CA ASP A 309 -8.31 13.25 -0.90
C ASP A 309 -8.27 13.67 0.58
N ALA A 310 -9.12 14.64 0.93
CA ALA A 310 -9.16 15.24 2.25
C ALA A 310 -9.76 14.29 3.30
N LYS A 311 -8.90 13.63 4.09
CA LYS A 311 -9.27 12.73 5.20
C LYS A 311 -8.25 12.78 6.35
N PRO A 312 -8.59 12.29 7.57
CA PRO A 312 -7.68 12.26 8.71
C PRO A 312 -6.43 11.39 8.50
N ASP A 313 -6.51 10.30 7.76
CA ASP A 313 -5.38 9.42 7.44
C ASP A 313 -4.27 10.18 6.69
N ASN A 314 -4.67 11.07 5.79
CA ASN A 314 -3.78 11.93 5.02
C ASN A 314 -3.30 13.15 5.82
N ILE A 315 -3.53 13.17 7.14
CA ILE A 315 -2.99 14.18 8.06
C ILE A 315 -2.14 13.46 9.11
N VAL A 316 -0.86 13.77 9.15
CA VAL A 316 0.05 13.21 10.16
C VAL A 316 0.32 14.20 11.28
N ILE A 317 0.42 13.69 12.50
CA ILE A 317 0.90 14.41 13.67
C ILE A 317 2.39 14.09 13.83
N ASN A 318 3.23 15.10 13.69
CA ASN A 318 4.66 14.91 13.85
C ASN A 318 5.06 14.79 15.34
N VAL A 319 6.31 14.41 15.60
CA VAL A 319 6.89 14.31 16.96
C VAL A 319 6.89 15.61 17.78
N HIS A 320 6.55 16.75 17.18
CA HIS A 320 6.38 18.05 17.85
C HIS A 320 4.89 18.38 18.14
N GLY A 321 3.99 17.46 17.83
CA GLY A 321 2.55 17.60 17.97
C GLY A 321 1.92 18.58 16.97
N ASP A 322 2.55 18.81 15.82
CA ASP A 322 2.03 19.61 14.71
C ASP A 322 1.33 18.72 13.68
N ALA A 323 0.19 19.17 13.16
CA ALA A 323 -0.51 18.52 12.06
C ALA A 323 0.07 18.93 10.69
N TRP A 324 0.28 17.95 9.81
CA TRP A 324 0.81 18.10 8.45
C TRP A 324 -0.14 17.44 7.45
N ILE A 325 -0.44 18.14 6.36
CA ILE A 325 -1.20 17.60 5.23
C ILE A 325 -0.24 16.82 4.33
N ILE A 326 -0.51 15.54 4.10
CA ILE A 326 0.28 14.69 3.21
C ILE A 326 -0.63 14.08 2.13
N ASP A 327 -0.02 13.35 1.20
CA ASP A 327 -0.68 12.65 0.10
C ASP A 327 -1.44 13.56 -0.88
N PHE A 328 -0.91 13.69 -2.10
CA PHE A 328 -1.53 14.44 -3.19
C PHE A 328 -1.84 13.53 -4.39
N GLY A 329 -1.94 12.22 -4.16
CA GLY A 329 -2.35 11.23 -5.17
C GLY A 329 -3.77 11.48 -5.67
N GLY A 330 -4.61 12.11 -4.86
CA GLY A 330 -6.03 12.21 -5.13
C GLY A 330 -6.73 10.90 -4.75
N GLY A 331 -7.89 10.65 -5.37
CA GLY A 331 -8.77 9.56 -4.99
C GLY A 331 -10.02 10.01 -4.25
N HIS A 332 -10.89 9.04 -3.96
CA HIS A 332 -12.16 9.27 -3.29
C HIS A 332 -12.30 8.30 -2.12
N THR A 333 -12.21 8.83 -0.91
CA THR A 333 -12.50 8.03 0.30
C THR A 333 -13.96 8.25 0.72
N ARG A 334 -14.72 7.15 0.75
CA ARG A 334 -16.13 7.18 1.16
C ARG A 334 -16.27 7.75 2.59
N GLY A 335 -17.35 8.50 2.82
CA GLY A 335 -17.63 9.13 4.13
C GLY A 335 -16.94 10.48 4.37
N TRP A 336 -15.89 10.82 3.62
CA TRP A 336 -15.15 12.08 3.81
C TRP A 336 -15.52 13.19 2.82
N VAL A 337 -15.71 12.86 1.55
CA VAL A 337 -16.04 13.83 0.49
C VAL A 337 -17.10 13.22 -0.42
N ASP A 338 -18.03 14.04 -0.96
CA ASP A 338 -18.99 13.54 -1.93
C ASP A 338 -18.27 13.11 -3.21
N LYS A 339 -18.65 11.96 -3.80
CA LYS A 339 -18.06 11.46 -5.06
C LYS A 339 -18.17 12.44 -6.22
N ALA A 340 -19.13 13.38 -6.20
CA ALA A 340 -19.26 14.42 -7.23
C ALA A 340 -18.26 15.59 -7.07
N LYS A 341 -17.54 15.65 -5.94
CA LYS A 341 -16.67 16.78 -5.56
C LYS A 341 -15.22 16.36 -5.32
N TYR A 342 -14.89 15.06 -5.36
CA TYR A 342 -13.52 14.58 -5.17
C TYR A 342 -12.55 15.30 -6.12
N GLU A 343 -11.31 15.51 -5.66
CA GLU A 343 -10.28 16.19 -6.43
C GLU A 343 -10.62 17.62 -6.89
N THR A 344 -11.41 18.33 -6.10
CA THR A 344 -11.70 19.75 -6.30
C THR A 344 -11.47 20.55 -5.01
N ILE A 345 -11.27 21.86 -5.15
CA ILE A 345 -11.24 22.79 -4.00
C ILE A 345 -12.52 22.65 -3.16
N GLN A 346 -13.68 22.46 -3.82
CA GLN A 346 -14.94 22.28 -3.10
C GLN A 346 -14.96 20.97 -2.29
N GLY A 347 -14.42 19.89 -2.85
CA GLY A 347 -14.24 18.61 -2.15
C GLY A 347 -13.30 18.74 -0.95
N ASP A 348 -12.16 19.40 -1.13
CA ASP A 348 -11.22 19.67 -0.04
C ASP A 348 -11.85 20.48 1.10
N LEU A 349 -12.69 21.47 0.78
CA LEU A 349 -13.41 22.27 1.77
C LEU A 349 -14.46 21.44 2.51
N GLN A 350 -15.18 20.55 1.82
CA GLN A 350 -16.10 19.60 2.46
C GLN A 350 -15.34 18.64 3.38
N GLY A 351 -14.26 18.03 2.90
CA GLY A 351 -13.42 17.15 3.70
C GLY A 351 -12.85 17.89 4.92
N LEU A 352 -12.42 19.14 4.77
CA LEU A 352 -12.01 19.98 5.89
C LEU A 352 -13.13 20.15 6.93
N GLU A 353 -14.37 20.44 6.52
CA GLU A 353 -15.50 20.56 7.44
C GLU A 353 -15.71 19.26 8.24
N ASN A 354 -15.71 18.12 7.54
CA ASN A 354 -15.87 16.80 8.16
C ASN A 354 -14.72 16.46 9.12
N ILE A 355 -13.47 16.75 8.75
CA ILE A 355 -12.30 16.56 9.61
C ILE A 355 -12.38 17.42 10.87
N LEU A 356 -12.86 18.66 10.76
CA LEU A 356 -13.01 19.55 11.91
C LEU A 356 -14.12 19.10 12.85
N GLU A 357 -15.20 18.56 12.30
CA GLU A 357 -16.24 17.91 13.09
C GLU A 357 -15.67 16.69 13.82
N PHE A 358 -14.95 15.81 13.12
CA PHE A 358 -14.31 14.64 13.70
C PHE A 358 -13.32 15.01 14.83
N ILE A 359 -12.49 16.03 14.64
CA ILE A 359 -11.61 16.55 15.71
C ILE A 359 -12.43 16.92 16.96
N SER A 360 -13.61 17.52 16.77
CA SER A 360 -14.45 18.03 17.86
C SER A 360 -15.27 16.95 18.57
N THR A 361 -15.81 15.98 17.83
CA THR A 361 -16.77 14.97 18.33
C THR A 361 -16.13 13.61 18.58
N GLY A 362 -15.04 13.29 17.88
CA GLY A 362 -14.45 11.94 17.82
C GLY A 362 -15.32 10.94 17.06
N ARG A 363 -16.23 11.40 16.20
CA ARG A 363 -17.11 10.53 15.39
C ARG A 363 -17.04 10.95 13.92
N ILE A 364 -16.95 9.96 13.03
CA ILE A 364 -17.10 10.16 11.59
C ILE A 364 -18.54 10.55 11.32
N VAL A 365 -18.75 11.57 10.49
CA VAL A 365 -20.10 11.93 10.03
C VAL A 365 -20.44 10.96 8.91
N GLU A 366 -21.33 10.00 9.18
CA GLU A 366 -21.93 9.20 8.11
C GLU A 366 -22.70 10.17 7.20
N SER A 367 -22.10 10.46 6.04
CA SER A 367 -22.81 11.16 4.98
C SER A 367 -23.84 10.19 4.37
N PRO A 368 -25.11 10.60 4.20
CA PRO A 368 -26.20 9.72 3.79
C PRO A 368 -26.07 9.16 2.38
#